data_AF-V9L019-F1
#
_entry.id   AF-V9L019-F1
#
_cell.length_a   1.000
_cell.length_b   1.000
_cell.length_c   1.000
_cell.angle_alpha   90.00
_cell.angle_beta   90.00
_cell.angle_gamma   90.00
#
_symmetry.space_group_name_H-M   'P 1'
#
loop_
_entity.id
_entity.type
_entity.pdbx_description
1 polymer ?
#
loop_
_entity_poly.entity_id
_entity_poly.type
_entity_poly.pdbx_seq_one_letter_code
_entity_poly.pdbx_strand_id
1 'polypeptide(L)'
;PGIFPIQGYHSLRQLVKLSKLQVPQEIKDIIEPIKDNDAAIRNCGIDLATDLCKALLTSGAVPGLHFYTLNREVAATEILRRLGLWIEDPRRPLPWAVSANPKRKVEDVRPIFWASRPKSYIYRTQDWDEFPNGRWGNSSSPAFGELNDYYLFYLKSNCAKEELLKMWGEELVNEEHVFEVFTAYITGESNRNGTKVTCLPWNDESLAVETNLMKAELQKVNRRGILTINSQPNINAKSSTDPVVGWGPEGGYVFQKAYLEFFTSSENVTALLQVLKKYEPRVNYHIVNVKSENINNASDLQPNAVTWGIFPGREIIQPTVVDPISFMYWKDEAFALWIERWAKLYPEESPSRQIIQNIHDNYYLVNLVDNDFPLKNCLWQVIEDMFLLKSIEKPCDDAAAADDLAAVP
;
A
#
# COMPACT_ATOMS: atom_id res chain seq x y z
N PRO A 1 -6.70 -36.37 -6.54
CA PRO A 1 -5.85 -37.24 -5.68
C PRO A 1 -5.06 -36.38 -4.68
N GLY A 2 -4.90 -36.84 -3.44
CA GLY A 2 -4.06 -36.18 -2.43
C GLY A 2 -2.58 -36.55 -2.62
N ILE A 3 -1.70 -35.55 -2.69
CA ILE A 3 -0.26 -35.69 -2.92
C ILE A 3 0.48 -35.11 -1.72
N PHE A 4 1.38 -35.88 -1.14
CA PHE A 4 2.24 -35.44 -0.06
C PHE A 4 3.69 -35.40 -0.54
N PRO A 5 4.27 -34.22 -0.80
CA PRO A 5 5.68 -34.09 -1.10
C PRO A 5 6.54 -34.39 0.13
N ILE A 6 7.57 -35.21 -0.02
CA ILE A 6 8.53 -35.46 1.06
C ILE A 6 9.45 -34.24 1.17
N GLN A 7 9.48 -33.58 2.34
CA GLN A 7 10.21 -32.33 2.56
C GLN A 7 11.34 -32.44 3.61
N GLY A 8 11.58 -33.65 4.14
CA GLY A 8 12.57 -33.94 5.17
C GLY A 8 12.30 -35.27 5.86
N TYR A 9 13.30 -35.80 6.57
CA TYR A 9 13.21 -37.13 7.18
C TYR A 9 12.14 -37.19 8.29
N HIS A 10 12.04 -36.12 9.08
CA HIS A 10 11.03 -36.03 10.15
C HIS A 10 9.60 -36.03 9.60
N SER A 11 9.35 -35.30 8.50
CA SER A 11 8.05 -35.24 7.83
C SER A 11 7.61 -36.62 7.32
N LEU A 12 8.54 -37.43 6.81
CA LEU A 12 8.27 -38.81 6.40
C LEU A 12 7.84 -39.69 7.57
N ARG A 13 8.53 -39.61 8.72
CA ARG A 13 8.13 -40.36 9.93
C ARG A 13 6.78 -39.91 10.48
N GLN A 14 6.51 -38.60 10.47
CA GLN A 14 5.20 -38.07 10.86
C GLN A 14 4.08 -38.59 9.95
N LEU A 15 4.31 -38.64 8.63
CA LEU A 15 3.34 -39.17 7.68
C LEU A 15 2.99 -40.63 7.94
N VAL A 16 4.00 -41.49 8.18
CA VAL A 16 3.75 -42.91 8.51
C VAL A 16 2.87 -43.03 9.74
N LYS A 17 3.12 -42.19 10.75
CA LYS A 17 2.34 -42.17 11.98
C LYS A 17 0.89 -41.69 11.75
N LEU A 18 0.69 -40.68 10.92
CA LEU A 18 -0.63 -40.09 10.64
C LEU A 18 -1.48 -40.94 9.68
N SER A 19 -0.87 -41.47 8.62
CA SER A 19 -1.55 -42.24 7.57
C SER A 19 -1.76 -43.71 7.92
N LYS A 20 -0.99 -44.24 8.88
CA LYS A 20 -0.87 -45.69 9.18
C LYS A 20 -0.45 -46.54 7.97
N LEU A 21 0.08 -45.89 6.93
CA LEU A 21 0.63 -46.55 5.74
C LEU A 21 2.12 -46.81 5.94
N GLN A 22 2.63 -47.83 5.26
CA GLN A 22 4.07 -48.11 5.22
C GLN A 22 4.70 -47.41 4.03
N VAL A 23 5.85 -46.77 4.23
CA VAL A 23 6.65 -46.24 3.11
C VAL A 23 7.21 -47.44 2.33
N PRO A 24 7.02 -47.49 0.99
CA PRO A 24 7.65 -48.51 0.14
C PRO A 24 9.15 -48.60 0.36
N GLN A 25 9.71 -49.81 0.27
CA GLN A 25 11.14 -50.02 0.53
C GLN A 25 12.02 -49.22 -0.45
N GLU A 26 11.62 -49.14 -1.72
CA GLU A 26 12.28 -48.34 -2.76
C GLU A 26 12.50 -46.88 -2.34
N ILE A 27 11.50 -46.25 -1.72
CA ILE A 27 11.60 -44.87 -1.24
C ILE A 27 12.51 -44.77 -0.01
N LYS A 28 12.49 -45.78 0.88
CA LYS A 28 13.40 -45.82 2.04
C LYS A 28 14.85 -45.96 1.60
N ASP A 29 15.13 -46.83 0.63
CA ASP A 29 16.48 -47.09 0.12
C ASP A 29 17.08 -45.83 -0.50
N ILE A 30 16.25 -44.97 -1.10
CA ILE A 30 16.68 -43.67 -1.64
C ILE A 30 16.91 -42.63 -0.52
N ILE A 31 16.07 -42.61 0.52
CA ILE A 31 16.09 -41.57 1.55
C ILE A 31 17.09 -41.87 2.68
N GLU A 32 17.27 -43.12 3.07
CA GLU A 32 18.15 -43.50 4.20
C GLU A 32 19.61 -43.02 4.02
N PRO A 33 20.24 -43.10 2.83
CA PRO A 33 21.58 -42.57 2.60
C PRO A 33 21.70 -41.05 2.80
N ILE A 34 20.60 -40.32 2.60
CA ILE A 34 20.55 -38.85 2.68
C ILE A 34 19.75 -38.35 3.89
N LYS A 35 19.47 -39.21 4.88
CA LYS A 35 18.58 -38.95 6.02
C LYS A 35 18.94 -37.71 6.84
N ASP A 36 20.22 -37.33 6.85
CA ASP A 36 20.75 -36.19 7.62
C ASP A 36 20.86 -34.91 6.77
N ASN A 37 20.37 -34.92 5.51
CA ASN A 37 20.37 -33.79 4.59
C ASN A 37 18.96 -33.48 4.08
N ASP A 38 18.20 -32.68 4.84
CA ASP A 38 16.83 -32.31 4.51
C ASP A 38 16.70 -31.60 3.14
N ALA A 39 17.72 -30.86 2.70
CA ALA A 39 17.70 -30.23 1.39
C ALA A 39 17.74 -31.27 0.25
N ALA A 40 18.60 -32.28 0.37
CA ALA A 40 18.66 -33.40 -0.57
C ALA A 40 17.36 -34.21 -0.56
N ILE A 41 16.81 -34.50 0.63
CA ILE A 41 15.53 -35.22 0.77
C ILE A 41 14.40 -34.45 0.10
N ARG A 42 14.33 -33.13 0.30
CA ARG A 42 13.30 -32.29 -0.31
C ARG A 42 13.39 -32.32 -1.84
N ASN A 43 14.59 -32.20 -2.41
CA ASN A 43 14.78 -32.25 -3.85
C ASN A 43 14.33 -33.61 -4.42
N CYS A 44 14.74 -34.71 -3.79
CA CYS A 44 14.28 -36.05 -4.17
C CYS A 44 12.75 -36.19 -4.04
N GLY A 45 12.15 -35.66 -2.97
CA GLY A 45 10.71 -35.66 -2.77
C GLY A 45 9.94 -34.85 -3.82
N ILE A 46 10.52 -33.74 -4.30
CA ILE A 46 9.99 -32.95 -5.42
C ILE A 46 10.02 -33.76 -6.72
N ASP A 47 11.12 -34.45 -7.00
CA ASP A 47 11.28 -35.29 -8.21
C ASP A 47 10.23 -36.41 -8.22
N LEU A 48 10.17 -37.21 -7.14
CA LEU A 48 9.21 -38.30 -6.99
C LEU A 48 7.75 -37.83 -7.12
N ALA A 49 7.41 -36.72 -6.46
CA ALA A 49 6.05 -36.18 -6.50
C ALA A 49 5.71 -35.62 -7.89
N THR A 50 6.68 -35.01 -8.58
CA THR A 50 6.50 -34.50 -9.95
C THR A 50 6.21 -35.64 -10.91
N ASP A 51 6.98 -36.73 -10.87
CA ASP A 51 6.79 -37.88 -11.76
C ASP A 51 5.45 -38.60 -11.49
N LEU A 52 5.08 -38.76 -10.22
CA LEU A 52 3.75 -39.26 -9.85
C LEU A 52 2.64 -38.36 -10.39
N CYS A 53 2.74 -37.04 -10.21
CA CYS A 53 1.74 -36.09 -10.67
C CYS A 53 1.64 -36.07 -12.20
N LYS A 54 2.76 -36.15 -12.93
CA LYS A 54 2.77 -36.29 -14.39
C LYS A 54 2.01 -37.54 -14.83
N ALA A 55 2.33 -38.70 -14.25
CA ALA A 55 1.64 -39.95 -14.58
C ALA A 55 0.13 -39.88 -14.32
N LEU A 56 -0.27 -39.29 -13.19
CA LEU A 56 -1.68 -39.09 -12.85
C LEU A 56 -2.39 -38.16 -13.84
N LEU A 57 -1.79 -37.01 -14.19
CA LEU A 57 -2.39 -36.06 -15.13
C LEU A 57 -2.47 -36.65 -16.55
N THR A 58 -1.42 -37.33 -17.01
CA THR A 58 -1.39 -37.98 -18.33
C THR A 58 -2.43 -39.11 -18.46
N SER A 59 -2.83 -39.74 -17.35
CA SER A 59 -3.88 -40.77 -17.37
C SER A 59 -5.25 -40.27 -17.85
N GLY A 60 -5.53 -38.96 -17.73
CA GLY A 60 -6.83 -38.36 -18.01
C GLY A 60 -7.94 -38.71 -17.01
N ALA A 61 -7.67 -39.58 -16.03
CA ALA A 61 -8.67 -40.04 -15.05
C ALA A 61 -8.88 -39.08 -13.87
N VAL A 62 -7.99 -38.09 -13.71
CA VAL A 62 -8.03 -37.18 -12.57
C VAL A 62 -8.26 -35.73 -13.02
N PRO A 63 -9.18 -34.99 -12.37
CA PRO A 63 -9.48 -33.61 -12.76
C PRO A 63 -8.52 -32.57 -12.15
N GLY A 64 -7.64 -32.99 -11.23
CA GLY A 64 -6.72 -32.09 -10.54
C GLY A 64 -5.93 -32.76 -9.41
N LEU A 65 -5.09 -31.98 -8.75
CA LEU A 65 -4.17 -32.40 -7.70
C LEU A 65 -4.45 -31.66 -6.39
N HIS A 66 -4.36 -32.34 -5.25
CA HIS A 66 -4.49 -31.73 -3.93
C HIS A 66 -3.21 -31.95 -3.13
N PHE A 67 -2.46 -30.88 -2.83
CA PHE A 67 -1.16 -30.97 -2.15
C PHE A 67 -1.28 -30.77 -0.64
N TYR A 68 -0.70 -31.67 0.14
CA TYR A 68 -0.51 -31.50 1.57
C TYR A 68 0.77 -30.69 1.84
N THR A 69 0.63 -29.37 2.01
CA THR A 69 1.77 -28.43 2.08
C THR A 69 2.49 -28.42 3.42
N LEU A 70 1.81 -28.80 4.51
CA LEU A 70 2.31 -28.67 5.89
C LEU A 70 2.80 -27.26 6.22
N ASN A 71 2.08 -26.24 5.76
CA ASN A 71 2.44 -24.82 5.91
C ASN A 71 3.83 -24.47 5.36
N ARG A 72 4.30 -25.21 4.36
CA ARG A 72 5.56 -24.96 3.63
C ARG A 72 5.28 -24.79 2.15
N GLU A 73 5.89 -23.76 1.57
CA GLU A 73 5.64 -23.36 0.18
C GLU A 73 6.53 -24.11 -0.82
N VAL A 74 7.84 -24.16 -0.55
CA VAL A 74 8.90 -24.48 -1.53
C VAL A 74 8.61 -25.71 -2.39
N ALA A 75 8.26 -26.84 -1.78
CA ALA A 75 8.07 -28.09 -2.53
C ALA A 75 6.83 -28.07 -3.42
N ALA A 76 5.70 -27.56 -2.92
CA ALA A 76 4.46 -27.53 -3.68
C ALA A 76 4.58 -26.60 -4.90
N THR A 77 5.16 -25.41 -4.70
CA THR A 77 5.37 -24.43 -5.78
C THR A 77 6.31 -24.98 -6.85
N GLU A 78 7.43 -25.59 -6.47
CA GLU A 78 8.39 -26.17 -7.42
C GLU A 78 7.77 -27.31 -8.25
N ILE A 79 6.98 -28.20 -7.62
CA ILE A 79 6.26 -29.25 -8.35
C ILE A 79 5.28 -28.64 -9.36
N LEU A 80 4.48 -27.65 -8.94
CA LEU A 80 3.51 -26.99 -9.84
C LEU A 80 4.21 -26.30 -11.03
N ARG A 81 5.37 -25.66 -10.81
CA ARG A 81 6.21 -25.09 -11.88
C ARG A 81 6.67 -26.15 -12.87
N ARG A 82 7.24 -27.26 -12.38
CA ARG A 82 7.71 -28.37 -13.23
C ARG A 82 6.60 -29.06 -14.02
N LEU A 83 5.37 -29.00 -13.51
CA LEU A 83 4.17 -29.50 -14.19
C LEU A 83 3.57 -28.51 -15.19
N GLY A 84 4.08 -27.26 -15.25
CA GLY A 84 3.49 -26.20 -16.07
C GLY A 84 2.11 -25.73 -15.57
N LEU A 85 1.80 -25.96 -14.29
CA LEU A 85 0.53 -25.60 -13.65
C LEU A 85 0.64 -24.34 -12.78
N TRP A 86 1.84 -23.80 -12.61
CA TRP A 86 2.06 -22.55 -11.88
C TRP A 86 2.07 -21.36 -12.85
N ILE A 87 1.29 -20.33 -12.52
CA ILE A 87 1.27 -19.06 -13.26
C ILE A 87 2.15 -18.09 -12.48
N GLU A 88 3.33 -17.74 -13.03
CA GLU A 88 4.31 -16.89 -12.34
C GLU A 88 3.86 -15.43 -12.17
N ASP A 89 3.28 -14.86 -13.22
CA ASP A 89 2.80 -13.48 -13.22
C ASP A 89 1.30 -13.46 -13.55
N PRO A 90 0.44 -13.82 -12.55
CA PRO A 90 -0.99 -13.83 -12.75
C PRO A 90 -1.47 -12.39 -12.94
N ARG A 91 -2.18 -12.16 -14.04
CA ARG A 91 -2.78 -10.86 -14.32
C ARG A 91 -3.79 -10.47 -13.25
N ARG A 92 -3.66 -9.23 -12.79
CA ARG A 92 -4.57 -8.66 -11.79
C ARG A 92 -5.90 -8.32 -12.46
N PRO A 93 -7.05 -8.85 -11.98
CA PRO A 93 -8.35 -8.57 -12.58
C PRO A 93 -8.78 -7.10 -12.39
N LEU A 94 -8.39 -6.49 -11.27
CA LEU A 94 -8.59 -5.08 -10.92
C LEU A 94 -7.30 -4.55 -10.27
N PRO A 95 -7.14 -3.22 -10.10
CA PRO A 95 -6.00 -2.63 -9.39
C PRO A 95 -5.86 -3.07 -7.93
N TRP A 96 -6.89 -3.73 -7.37
CA TRP A 96 -6.93 -4.26 -6.01
C TRP A 96 -7.44 -5.70 -5.98
N ALA A 97 -7.12 -6.43 -4.91
CA ALA A 97 -7.51 -7.83 -4.75
C ALA A 97 -9.02 -8.00 -4.48
N VAL A 98 -9.67 -8.85 -5.28
CA VAL A 98 -11.11 -9.15 -5.17
C VAL A 98 -11.39 -10.01 -3.95
N SER A 99 -12.45 -9.68 -3.20
CA SER A 99 -12.88 -10.48 -2.05
C SER A 99 -13.55 -11.79 -2.50
N ALA A 100 -13.24 -12.89 -1.81
CA ALA A 100 -13.91 -14.17 -2.05
C ALA A 100 -15.29 -14.28 -1.34
N ASN A 101 -15.71 -13.26 -0.59
CA ASN A 101 -17.00 -13.26 0.10
C ASN A 101 -18.15 -13.19 -0.94
N PRO A 102 -19.11 -14.15 -0.95
CA PRO A 102 -20.22 -14.14 -1.90
C PRO A 102 -21.04 -12.85 -1.95
N LYS A 103 -21.18 -12.13 -0.81
CA LYS A 103 -21.90 -10.85 -0.75
C LYS A 103 -21.23 -9.74 -1.58
N ARG A 104 -19.91 -9.83 -1.79
CA ARG A 104 -19.08 -8.81 -2.48
C ARG A 104 -18.80 -9.14 -3.93
N LYS A 105 -19.46 -10.15 -4.49
CA LYS A 105 -19.18 -10.63 -5.86
C LYS A 105 -19.33 -9.55 -6.94
N VAL A 106 -20.19 -8.57 -6.69
CA VAL A 106 -20.49 -7.46 -7.62
C VAL A 106 -19.64 -6.21 -7.37
N GLU A 107 -18.82 -6.20 -6.31
CA GLU A 107 -17.99 -5.06 -5.94
C GLU A 107 -16.87 -4.87 -6.98
N ASP A 108 -16.88 -3.73 -7.67
CA ASP A 108 -15.89 -3.43 -8.71
C ASP A 108 -15.31 -2.02 -8.65
N VAL A 109 -15.72 -1.19 -7.68
CA VAL A 109 -15.23 0.18 -7.49
C VAL A 109 -15.00 0.51 -6.01
N ARG A 110 -13.86 1.14 -5.69
CA ARG A 110 -13.47 1.55 -4.33
C ARG A 110 -12.87 2.96 -4.28
N PRO A 111 -12.93 3.65 -3.12
CA PRO A 111 -12.12 4.84 -2.86
C PRO A 111 -10.64 4.48 -2.78
N ILE A 112 -9.77 5.33 -3.32
CA ILE A 112 -8.31 5.09 -3.38
C ILE A 112 -7.62 5.07 -2.01
N PHE A 113 -8.24 5.66 -0.98
CA PHE A 113 -7.60 5.93 0.32
C PHE A 113 -7.11 4.68 1.06
N TRP A 114 -7.80 3.55 0.90
CA TRP A 114 -7.42 2.27 1.53
C TRP A 114 -6.59 1.36 0.62
N ALA A 115 -5.97 1.87 -0.45
CA ALA A 115 -5.17 1.06 -1.37
C ALA A 115 -4.08 0.22 -0.66
N SER A 116 -3.40 0.82 0.33
CA SER A 116 -2.38 0.13 1.15
C SER A 116 -2.95 -0.61 2.37
N ARG A 117 -4.26 -0.50 2.62
CA ARG A 117 -4.92 -1.06 3.81
C ARG A 117 -6.23 -1.79 3.44
N PRO A 118 -6.20 -2.76 2.51
CA PRO A 118 -7.41 -3.43 2.02
C PRO A 118 -8.16 -4.18 3.12
N LYS A 119 -7.46 -4.72 4.12
CA LYS A 119 -8.09 -5.41 5.26
C LYS A 119 -8.94 -4.47 6.11
N SER A 120 -8.45 -3.24 6.34
CA SER A 120 -9.20 -2.19 7.03
C SER A 120 -10.49 -1.86 6.27
N TYR A 121 -10.38 -1.63 4.96
CA TYR A 121 -11.54 -1.35 4.10
C TYR A 121 -12.60 -2.46 4.17
N ILE A 122 -12.18 -3.72 4.04
CA ILE A 122 -13.10 -4.87 4.11
C ILE A 122 -13.81 -4.92 5.47
N TYR A 123 -13.08 -4.70 6.57
CA TYR A 123 -13.68 -4.67 7.90
C TYR A 123 -14.69 -3.54 8.05
N ARG A 124 -14.34 -2.31 7.64
CA ARG A 124 -15.21 -1.12 7.78
C ARG A 124 -16.46 -1.16 6.91
N THR A 125 -16.48 -2.01 5.89
CA THR A 125 -17.60 -2.19 4.98
C THR A 125 -18.25 -3.57 5.10
N GLN A 126 -17.89 -4.38 6.11
CA GLN A 126 -18.37 -5.77 6.23
C GLN A 126 -19.88 -5.88 6.47
N ASP A 127 -20.46 -4.85 7.11
CA ASP A 127 -21.87 -4.78 7.49
C ASP A 127 -22.74 -4.11 6.42
N TRP A 128 -22.18 -3.78 5.25
CA TRP A 128 -22.96 -3.29 4.12
C TRP A 128 -23.80 -4.40 3.51
N ASP A 129 -25.06 -4.07 3.20
CA ASP A 129 -25.99 -5.00 2.53
C ASP A 129 -25.67 -5.15 1.03
N GLU A 130 -25.34 -4.03 0.37
CA GLU A 130 -25.00 -3.95 -1.05
C GLU A 130 -23.63 -3.29 -1.25
N PHE A 131 -22.94 -3.69 -2.32
CA PHE A 131 -21.61 -3.19 -2.65
C PHE A 131 -21.62 -2.44 -3.99
N PRO A 132 -20.88 -1.33 -4.12
CA PRO A 132 -20.86 -0.52 -5.35
C PRO A 132 -20.43 -1.31 -6.59
N ASN A 133 -21.20 -1.11 -7.67
CA ASN A 133 -21.00 -1.72 -8.98
C ASN A 133 -21.06 -0.66 -10.08
N GLY A 134 -20.07 -0.63 -10.97
CA GLY A 134 -19.96 0.30 -12.09
C GLY A 134 -19.56 1.71 -11.68
N ARG A 135 -20.44 2.43 -10.97
CA ARG A 135 -20.15 3.78 -10.44
C ARG A 135 -20.20 3.78 -8.93
N TRP A 136 -19.26 4.51 -8.32
CA TRP A 136 -19.38 4.85 -6.90
C TRP A 136 -20.57 5.79 -6.75
N GLY A 137 -21.66 5.27 -6.19
CA GLY A 137 -22.89 6.02 -5.97
C GLY A 137 -22.77 7.05 -4.86
N ASN A 138 -23.87 7.74 -4.57
CA ASN A 138 -23.91 8.68 -3.45
C ASN A 138 -23.70 7.91 -2.14
N SER A 139 -22.53 8.06 -1.52
CA SER A 139 -22.07 7.27 -0.36
C SER A 139 -22.80 7.61 0.95
N SER A 140 -23.96 8.26 0.83
CA SER A 140 -24.83 8.65 1.94
C SER A 140 -25.55 7.45 2.58
N SER A 141 -25.55 6.29 1.93
CA SER A 141 -26.24 5.07 2.37
C SER A 141 -25.44 3.85 1.94
N PRO A 142 -24.64 3.14 2.79
CA PRO A 142 -24.50 3.16 4.26
C PRO A 142 -23.16 3.78 4.75
N ALA A 143 -23.11 4.22 6.02
CA ALA A 143 -21.88 4.76 6.62
C ALA A 143 -20.77 3.68 6.73
N PHE A 144 -19.51 4.09 6.60
CA PHE A 144 -18.39 3.24 7.00
C PHE A 144 -18.48 2.97 8.50
N GLY A 145 -18.18 1.75 8.94
CA GLY A 145 -18.10 1.42 10.36
C GLY A 145 -17.13 2.34 11.11
N GLU A 146 -17.53 2.74 12.33
CA GLU A 146 -16.72 3.54 13.23
C GLU A 146 -15.48 2.79 13.75
N LEU A 147 -14.48 3.56 14.16
CA LEU A 147 -13.25 3.08 14.79
C LEU A 147 -13.53 2.58 16.24
N ASN A 148 -14.14 1.42 16.39
CA ASN A 148 -14.36 0.77 17.70
C ASN A 148 -13.13 -0.01 18.18
N ASP A 149 -13.04 -0.39 19.46
CA ASP A 149 -11.86 -1.07 20.05
C ASP A 149 -11.37 -2.34 19.31
N TYR A 150 -12.26 -3.11 18.68
CA TYR A 150 -11.87 -4.26 17.83
C TYR A 150 -11.03 -3.86 16.61
N TYR A 151 -11.14 -2.60 16.19
CA TYR A 151 -10.40 -2.02 15.09
C TYR A 151 -8.91 -1.79 15.43
N LEU A 152 -8.55 -1.68 16.71
CA LEU A 152 -7.16 -1.53 17.15
C LEU A 152 -6.26 -2.67 16.64
N PHE A 153 -6.81 -3.87 16.41
CA PHE A 153 -6.06 -4.96 15.79
C PHE A 153 -5.55 -4.60 14.39
N TYR A 154 -6.39 -3.95 13.56
CA TYR A 154 -5.99 -3.50 12.23
C TYR A 154 -5.05 -2.29 12.27
N LEU A 155 -5.07 -1.52 13.36
CA LEU A 155 -4.13 -0.43 13.60
C LEU A 155 -2.76 -0.91 14.11
N LYS A 156 -2.60 -2.17 14.52
CA LYS A 156 -1.28 -2.69 14.93
C LYS A 156 -0.41 -3.00 13.71
N SER A 157 0.90 -2.79 13.86
CA SER A 157 1.90 -3.20 12.88
C SER A 157 2.20 -4.69 13.01
N ASN A 158 2.63 -5.32 11.91
CA ASN A 158 3.14 -6.69 11.92
C ASN A 158 4.60 -6.78 12.39
N CYS A 159 5.31 -5.64 12.44
CA CYS A 159 6.71 -5.56 12.88
C CYS A 159 6.81 -5.42 14.40
N ALA A 160 7.90 -5.96 14.98
CA ALA A 160 8.18 -5.80 16.40
C ALA A 160 8.53 -4.35 16.73
N LYS A 161 8.24 -3.93 17.97
CA LYS A 161 8.49 -2.55 18.45
C LYS A 161 9.95 -2.14 18.25
N GLU A 162 10.88 -3.03 18.53
CA GLU A 162 12.32 -2.80 18.46
C GLU A 162 12.78 -2.58 17.01
N GLU A 163 12.16 -3.27 16.04
CA GLU A 163 12.45 -3.08 14.61
C GLU A 163 11.91 -1.73 14.12
N LEU A 164 10.71 -1.36 14.55
CA LEU A 164 10.11 -0.06 14.22
C LEU A 164 10.97 1.10 14.76
N LEU A 165 11.45 1.01 16.00
CA LEU A 165 12.35 2.03 16.58
C LEU A 165 13.66 2.16 15.79
N LYS A 166 14.25 1.05 15.33
CA LYS A 166 15.46 1.10 14.49
C LYS A 166 15.20 1.75 13.12
N MET A 167 14.02 1.55 12.55
CA MET A 167 13.64 2.13 11.26
C MET A 167 13.25 3.60 11.38
N TRP A 168 12.41 3.95 12.35
CA TRP A 168 11.76 5.26 12.47
C TRP A 168 12.48 6.21 13.43
N GLY A 169 13.52 5.73 14.11
CA GLY A 169 14.32 6.50 15.06
C GLY A 169 13.97 6.16 16.50
N GLU A 170 15.01 5.81 17.28
CA GLU A 170 14.89 5.56 18.71
C GLU A 170 14.57 6.86 19.48
N GLU A 171 15.07 7.99 18.97
CA GLU A 171 14.78 9.34 19.45
C GLU A 171 14.59 10.31 18.27
N LEU A 172 13.55 11.12 18.36
CA LEU A 172 13.26 12.24 17.46
C LEU A 172 13.63 13.56 18.14
N VAL A 173 14.39 14.40 17.45
CA VAL A 173 14.84 15.71 17.94
C VAL A 173 14.00 16.84 17.36
N ASN A 174 13.55 16.71 16.11
CA ASN A 174 12.73 17.69 15.41
C ASN A 174 11.84 16.99 14.36
N GLU A 175 10.98 17.76 13.68
CA GLU A 175 10.10 17.24 12.63
C GLU A 175 10.87 16.73 11.39
N GLU A 176 12.06 17.26 11.12
CA GLU A 176 12.89 16.82 9.99
C GLU A 176 13.31 15.35 10.12
N HIS A 177 13.49 14.84 11.34
CA HIS A 177 13.71 13.40 11.56
C HIS A 177 12.55 12.55 11.02
N VAL A 178 11.31 13.04 11.15
CA VAL A 178 10.13 12.37 10.58
C VAL A 178 10.19 12.44 9.05
N PHE A 179 10.57 13.58 8.48
CA PHE A 179 10.66 13.78 7.02
C PHE A 179 11.69 12.83 6.39
N GLU A 180 12.81 12.61 7.07
CA GLU A 180 13.84 11.66 6.67
C GLU A 180 13.32 10.22 6.63
N VAL A 181 12.47 9.80 7.57
CA VAL A 181 11.92 8.44 7.59
C VAL A 181 11.04 8.19 6.35
N PHE A 182 10.18 9.15 6.00
CA PHE A 182 9.39 9.09 4.75
C PHE A 182 10.29 9.06 3.52
N THR A 183 11.34 9.89 3.51
CA THR A 183 12.31 9.94 2.42
C THR A 183 13.06 8.61 2.27
N ALA A 184 13.49 7.99 3.38
CA ALA A 184 14.19 6.72 3.41
C ALA A 184 13.29 5.57 2.92
N TYR A 185 12.00 5.58 3.28
CA TYR A 185 11.02 4.63 2.76
C TYR A 185 10.87 4.73 1.24
N ILE A 186 10.73 5.94 0.70
CA ILE A 186 10.60 6.16 -0.76
C ILE A 186 11.88 5.76 -1.51
N THR A 187 13.04 6.13 -0.97
CA THR A 187 14.33 5.90 -1.64
C THR A 187 14.81 4.44 -1.54
N GLY A 188 14.43 3.73 -0.48
CA GLY A 188 14.97 2.42 -0.12
C GLY A 188 16.41 2.47 0.40
N GLU A 189 16.91 3.68 0.68
CA GLU A 189 18.21 3.92 1.31
C GLU A 189 18.13 3.61 2.81
N SER A 190 19.27 3.28 3.41
CA SER A 190 19.35 3.14 4.86
C SER A 190 19.19 4.50 5.53
N ASN A 191 18.50 4.53 6.66
CA ASN A 191 18.47 5.69 7.53
C ASN A 191 19.86 5.97 8.14
N ARG A 192 19.96 7.06 8.91
CA ARG A 192 21.17 7.48 9.63
C ARG A 192 21.84 6.40 10.50
N ASN A 193 21.09 5.38 10.92
CA ASN A 193 21.56 4.27 11.75
C ASN A 193 21.86 3.00 10.94
N GLY A 194 21.93 3.10 9.61
CA GLY A 194 22.23 1.98 8.72
C GLY A 194 21.06 1.02 8.46
N THR A 195 19.87 1.31 8.99
CA THR A 195 18.68 0.44 8.86
C THR A 195 17.79 0.91 7.71
N LYS A 196 17.36 0.01 6.83
CA LYS A 196 16.39 0.35 5.77
C LYS A 196 14.99 0.48 6.33
N VAL A 197 14.28 1.53 5.93
CA VAL A 197 12.88 1.72 6.31
C VAL A 197 12.01 0.91 5.36
N THR A 198 11.42 -0.19 5.83
CA THR A 198 10.63 -1.10 5.00
C THR A 198 9.13 -0.84 5.07
N CYS A 199 8.67 -0.05 6.04
CA CYS A 199 7.26 0.28 6.22
C CYS A 199 7.09 1.67 6.87
N LEU A 200 5.87 2.20 6.75
CA LEU A 200 5.36 3.40 7.42
C LEU A 200 4.05 3.04 8.14
N PRO A 201 3.53 3.88 9.05
CA PRO A 201 2.24 3.64 9.68
C PRO A 201 1.09 3.34 8.70
N TRP A 202 1.10 3.96 7.50
CA TRP A 202 0.06 3.78 6.48
C TRP A 202 0.36 2.68 5.46
N ASN A 203 1.62 2.23 5.35
CA ASN A 203 2.09 1.32 4.32
C ASN A 203 2.95 0.20 4.95
N ASP A 204 2.37 -0.99 5.09
CA ASP A 204 3.04 -2.17 5.69
C ASP A 204 3.84 -2.99 4.66
N GLU A 205 3.74 -2.65 3.37
CA GLU A 205 4.35 -3.37 2.26
C GLU A 205 5.38 -2.50 1.51
N SER A 206 6.17 -3.15 0.66
CA SER A 206 7.07 -2.46 -0.27
C SER A 206 6.29 -1.62 -1.29
N LEU A 207 6.94 -0.58 -1.82
CA LEU A 207 6.35 0.28 -2.85
C LEU A 207 5.85 -0.51 -4.05
N ALA A 208 4.70 -0.10 -4.57
CA ALA A 208 4.18 -0.58 -5.84
C ALA A 208 5.16 -0.22 -6.98
N VAL A 209 5.20 -1.06 -8.03
CA VAL A 209 6.12 -0.86 -9.16
C VAL A 209 5.89 0.49 -9.85
N GLU A 210 4.64 0.98 -9.89
CA GLU A 210 4.28 2.27 -10.49
C GLU A 210 4.88 3.48 -9.78
N THR A 211 5.13 3.39 -8.46
CA THR A 211 5.74 4.48 -7.67
C THR A 211 7.15 4.79 -8.16
N ASN A 212 7.85 3.82 -8.76
CA ASN A 212 9.18 4.04 -9.34
C ASN A 212 9.19 5.11 -10.44
N LEU A 213 8.05 5.36 -11.11
CA LEU A 213 7.92 6.39 -12.15
C LEU A 213 8.01 7.82 -11.61
N MET A 214 7.83 8.02 -10.31
CA MET A 214 7.81 9.33 -9.65
C MET A 214 8.67 9.38 -8.38
N LYS A 215 9.61 8.44 -8.25
CA LYS A 215 10.42 8.27 -7.04
C LYS A 215 11.23 9.52 -6.69
N ALA A 216 11.80 10.18 -7.69
CA ALA A 216 12.63 11.36 -7.49
C ALA A 216 11.80 12.57 -7.01
N GLU A 217 10.62 12.75 -7.60
CA GLU A 217 9.67 13.79 -7.23
C GLU A 217 9.13 13.58 -5.82
N LEU A 218 8.73 12.36 -5.49
CA LEU A 218 8.30 11.99 -4.13
C LEU A 218 9.41 12.23 -3.10
N GLN A 219 10.64 11.81 -3.39
CA GLN A 219 11.79 12.07 -2.52
C GLN A 219 11.97 13.58 -2.27
N LYS A 220 11.86 14.40 -3.32
CA LYS A 220 12.04 15.85 -3.24
C LYS A 220 11.00 16.51 -2.33
N VAL A 221 9.73 16.13 -2.45
CA VAL A 221 8.65 16.76 -1.67
C VAL A 221 8.64 16.26 -0.22
N ASN A 222 8.91 14.97 0.04
CA ASN A 222 9.00 14.41 1.40
C ASN A 222 10.10 15.08 2.22
N ARG A 223 11.28 15.33 1.63
CA ARG A 223 12.38 16.06 2.28
C ARG A 223 12.00 17.48 2.73
N ARG A 224 10.94 18.06 2.17
CA ARG A 224 10.51 19.44 2.43
C ARG A 224 9.22 19.51 3.26
N GLY A 225 8.81 18.40 3.89
CA GLY A 225 7.66 18.34 4.79
C GLY A 225 6.31 18.06 4.10
N ILE A 226 6.31 17.55 2.86
CA ILE A 226 5.13 17.00 2.18
C ILE A 226 5.15 15.49 2.35
N LEU A 227 4.57 15.00 3.44
CA LEU A 227 4.70 13.62 3.91
C LEU A 227 3.71 12.69 3.22
N THR A 228 4.11 12.13 2.07
CA THR A 228 3.23 11.38 1.17
C THR A 228 2.91 9.99 1.70
N ILE A 229 1.64 9.61 1.69
CA ILE A 229 1.16 8.28 2.12
C ILE A 229 0.52 7.47 0.98
N ASN A 230 0.14 8.14 -0.11
CA ASN A 230 -0.46 7.51 -1.28
C ASN A 230 -0.22 8.34 -2.55
N SER A 231 -0.06 7.68 -3.70
CA SER A 231 0.21 8.34 -4.99
C SER A 231 -0.02 7.38 -6.15
N GLN A 232 -0.47 7.89 -7.30
CA GLN A 232 -0.40 7.16 -8.58
C GLN A 232 -0.03 8.11 -9.74
N PRO A 233 0.71 7.64 -10.76
CA PRO A 233 1.04 8.43 -11.94
C PRO A 233 -0.19 8.67 -12.81
N ASN A 234 -0.13 9.68 -13.70
CA ASN A 234 -1.09 9.75 -14.79
C ASN A 234 -0.68 8.78 -15.91
N ILE A 235 -1.65 8.06 -16.43
CA ILE A 235 -1.47 7.08 -17.51
C ILE A 235 -2.48 7.37 -18.60
N ASN A 236 -1.98 7.52 -19.82
CA ASN A 236 -2.79 7.80 -21.00
C ASN A 236 -2.75 6.60 -21.95
N ALA A 237 -3.81 5.80 -21.96
CA ALA A 237 -4.03 4.69 -22.88
C ALA A 237 -2.89 3.66 -22.96
N LYS A 238 -2.40 3.17 -21.82
CA LYS A 238 -1.46 2.04 -21.83
C LYS A 238 -2.18 0.71 -22.04
N SER A 239 -1.48 -0.29 -22.57
CA SER A 239 -2.02 -1.64 -22.70
C SER A 239 -2.51 -2.18 -21.36
N SER A 240 -3.65 -2.87 -21.34
CA SER A 240 -4.12 -3.60 -20.16
C SER A 240 -3.16 -4.71 -19.71
N THR A 241 -2.21 -5.10 -20.56
CA THR A 241 -1.13 -6.06 -20.26
C THR A 241 0.20 -5.40 -19.92
N ASP A 242 0.25 -4.08 -19.70
CA ASP A 242 1.46 -3.40 -19.22
C ASP A 242 1.91 -3.99 -17.87
N PRO A 243 3.20 -4.33 -17.68
CA PRO A 243 3.67 -5.02 -16.48
C PRO A 243 3.66 -4.13 -15.22
N VAL A 244 3.60 -2.81 -15.38
CA VAL A 244 3.64 -1.85 -14.26
C VAL A 244 2.22 -1.51 -13.82
N VAL A 245 1.37 -1.11 -14.76
CA VAL A 245 0.03 -0.55 -14.48
C VAL A 245 -1.14 -1.35 -15.08
N GLY A 246 -0.86 -2.43 -15.80
CA GLY A 246 -1.88 -3.23 -16.48
C GLY A 246 -2.76 -4.03 -15.52
N TRP A 247 -4.04 -4.09 -15.85
CA TRP A 247 -5.07 -4.89 -15.18
C TRP A 247 -6.25 -5.15 -16.12
N GLY A 248 -7.07 -6.15 -15.77
CA GLY A 248 -8.28 -6.49 -16.51
C GLY A 248 -8.05 -7.38 -17.75
N PRO A 249 -9.07 -7.51 -18.63
CA PRO A 249 -8.99 -8.31 -19.85
C PRO A 249 -7.90 -7.87 -20.84
N GLU A 250 -7.40 -8.79 -21.67
CA GLU A 250 -6.42 -8.46 -22.72
C GLU A 250 -7.00 -7.58 -23.83
N GLY A 251 -6.10 -6.88 -24.53
CA GLY A 251 -6.44 -6.07 -25.69
C GLY A 251 -7.17 -4.77 -25.35
N GLY A 252 -7.23 -4.41 -24.07
CA GLY A 252 -7.80 -3.16 -23.59
C GLY A 252 -6.76 -2.08 -23.34
N TYR A 253 -7.25 -0.94 -22.90
CA TYR A 253 -6.45 0.23 -22.53
C TYR A 253 -6.81 0.71 -21.12
N VAL A 254 -5.81 1.01 -20.31
CA VAL A 254 -5.95 1.51 -18.95
C VAL A 254 -5.51 2.97 -18.87
N PHE A 255 -6.18 3.71 -17.98
CA PHE A 255 -6.04 5.14 -17.79
C PHE A 255 -5.99 5.48 -16.31
N GLN A 256 -5.20 6.50 -15.96
CA GLN A 256 -5.09 7.02 -14.60
C GLN A 256 -4.96 8.54 -14.63
N LYS A 257 -5.65 9.23 -13.72
CA LYS A 257 -5.34 10.61 -13.32
C LYS A 257 -4.21 10.59 -12.30
N ALA A 258 -3.33 11.60 -12.32
CA ALA A 258 -2.31 11.70 -11.29
C ALA A 258 -2.95 12.06 -9.94
N TYR A 259 -2.50 11.38 -8.90
CA TYR A 259 -3.00 11.52 -7.54
C TYR A 259 -1.84 11.67 -6.55
N LEU A 260 -2.03 12.54 -5.56
CA LEU A 260 -1.08 12.71 -4.46
C LEU A 260 -1.84 12.92 -3.14
N GLU A 261 -1.48 12.15 -2.11
CA GLU A 261 -2.04 12.26 -0.77
C GLU A 261 -0.91 12.38 0.27
N PHE A 262 -1.00 13.36 1.15
CA PHE A 262 0.08 13.67 2.09
C PHE A 262 -0.38 14.42 3.35
N PHE A 263 0.43 14.32 4.40
CA PHE A 263 0.37 15.21 5.55
C PHE A 263 1.31 16.40 5.36
N THR A 264 0.89 17.59 5.80
CA THR A 264 1.75 18.79 5.81
C THR A 264 1.32 19.76 6.90
N SER A 265 2.22 20.66 7.29
CA SER A 265 1.95 21.70 8.29
C SER A 265 0.89 22.72 7.84
N SER A 266 0.27 23.40 8.82
CA SER A 266 -0.74 24.44 8.56
C SER A 266 -0.19 25.59 7.71
N GLU A 267 1.07 25.99 7.90
CA GLU A 267 1.69 27.09 7.12
C GLU A 267 1.81 26.73 5.64
N ASN A 268 2.13 25.46 5.34
CA ASN A 268 2.16 24.98 3.96
C ASN A 268 0.74 24.98 3.36
N VAL A 269 -0.28 24.59 4.13
CA VAL A 269 -1.69 24.63 3.67
C VAL A 269 -2.14 26.04 3.32
N THR A 270 -1.79 27.04 4.14
CA THR A 270 -2.15 28.44 3.87
C THR A 270 -1.58 28.91 2.53
N ALA A 271 -0.30 28.63 2.24
CA ALA A 271 0.30 28.94 0.95
C ALA A 271 -0.31 28.10 -0.19
N LEU A 272 -0.57 26.81 0.05
CA LEU A 272 -1.14 25.89 -0.94
C LEU A 272 -2.50 26.35 -1.43
N LEU A 273 -3.39 26.79 -0.52
CA LEU A 273 -4.72 27.31 -0.86
C LEU A 273 -4.65 28.55 -1.75
N GLN A 274 -3.65 29.42 -1.56
CA GLN A 274 -3.46 30.58 -2.43
C GLN A 274 -3.00 30.15 -3.83
N VAL A 275 -2.10 29.18 -3.92
CA VAL A 275 -1.59 28.65 -5.18
C VAL A 275 -2.69 27.90 -5.95
N LEU A 276 -3.50 27.08 -5.28
CA LEU A 276 -4.54 26.28 -5.89
C LEU A 276 -5.57 27.11 -6.68
N LYS A 277 -5.82 28.37 -6.30
CA LYS A 277 -6.65 29.30 -7.08
C LYS A 277 -6.18 29.50 -8.52
N LYS A 278 -4.87 29.37 -8.79
CA LYS A 278 -4.29 29.47 -10.15
C LYS A 278 -4.50 28.19 -10.97
N TYR A 279 -4.79 27.08 -10.30
CA TYR A 279 -4.94 25.76 -10.89
C TYR A 279 -6.40 25.33 -11.01
N GLU A 280 -7.36 26.18 -10.63
CA GLU A 280 -8.78 25.97 -10.94
C GLU A 280 -9.05 26.22 -12.43
N PRO A 281 -9.80 25.33 -13.13
CA PRO A 281 -10.54 24.16 -12.64
C PRO A 281 -9.78 22.83 -12.74
N ARG A 282 -8.49 22.84 -13.12
CA ARG A 282 -7.72 21.62 -13.44
C ARG A 282 -7.51 20.69 -12.24
N VAL A 283 -7.20 21.22 -11.07
CA VAL A 283 -6.86 20.41 -9.88
C VAL A 283 -8.06 20.31 -8.94
N ASN A 284 -8.48 19.08 -8.60
CA ASN A 284 -9.35 18.85 -7.46
C ASN A 284 -8.52 18.67 -6.19
N TYR A 285 -8.97 19.27 -5.10
CA TYR A 285 -8.31 19.18 -3.80
C TYR A 285 -9.32 18.97 -2.66
N HIS A 286 -8.88 18.25 -1.64
CA HIS A 286 -9.57 18.16 -0.35
C HIS A 286 -8.54 18.15 0.77
N ILE A 287 -8.67 19.11 1.67
CA ILE A 287 -7.77 19.38 2.79
C ILE A 287 -8.58 19.23 4.09
N VAL A 288 -8.06 18.50 5.07
CA VAL A 288 -8.76 18.30 6.36
C VAL A 288 -7.78 18.11 7.51
N ASN A 289 -8.10 18.65 8.69
CA ASN A 289 -7.35 18.37 9.92
C ASN A 289 -8.05 17.33 10.82
N VAL A 290 -7.40 16.94 11.91
CA VAL A 290 -7.96 15.98 12.88
C VAL A 290 -9.28 16.47 13.50
N LYS A 291 -9.46 17.80 13.63
CA LYS A 291 -10.68 18.44 14.14
C LYS A 291 -11.85 18.45 13.15
N SER A 292 -11.66 17.84 11.97
CA SER A 292 -12.64 17.76 10.89
C SER A 292 -12.95 19.09 10.20
N GLU A 293 -12.13 20.12 10.40
CA GLU A 293 -12.19 21.33 9.59
C GLU A 293 -11.66 21.02 8.21
N ASN A 294 -12.50 21.13 7.18
CA ASN A 294 -12.15 20.74 5.83
C ASN A 294 -12.46 21.82 4.78
N ILE A 295 -11.69 21.80 3.70
CA ILE A 295 -11.87 22.66 2.53
C ILE A 295 -11.69 21.80 1.28
N ASN A 296 -12.62 21.86 0.35
CA ASN A 296 -12.54 21.14 -0.92
C ASN A 296 -13.23 21.91 -2.04
N ASN A 297 -12.90 21.58 -3.28
CA ASN A 297 -13.54 22.12 -4.49
C ASN A 297 -14.32 21.05 -5.28
N ALA A 298 -14.75 19.97 -4.62
CA ALA A 298 -15.50 18.90 -5.26
C ALA A 298 -16.94 19.37 -5.55
N SER A 299 -17.33 19.40 -6.82
CA SER A 299 -18.67 19.80 -7.24
C SER A 299 -19.72 18.87 -6.64
N ASP A 300 -20.66 19.43 -5.87
CA ASP A 300 -21.73 18.71 -5.18
C ASP A 300 -21.27 17.51 -4.33
N LEU A 301 -20.03 17.54 -3.83
CA LEU A 301 -19.39 16.42 -3.11
C LEU A 301 -19.40 15.10 -3.89
N GLN A 302 -19.42 15.16 -5.23
CA GLN A 302 -19.45 13.97 -6.06
C GLN A 302 -18.08 13.28 -6.14
N PRO A 303 -18.04 11.94 -6.27
CA PRO A 303 -16.81 11.20 -6.48
C PRO A 303 -16.18 11.49 -7.85
N ASN A 304 -14.85 11.56 -7.89
CA ASN A 304 -14.07 11.70 -9.12
C ASN A 304 -13.39 10.37 -9.48
N ALA A 305 -13.66 9.83 -10.68
CA ALA A 305 -12.99 8.64 -11.16
C ALA A 305 -11.53 8.95 -11.53
N VAL A 306 -10.59 8.18 -10.96
CA VAL A 306 -9.14 8.39 -11.15
C VAL A 306 -8.43 7.23 -11.81
N THR A 307 -9.05 6.04 -11.89
CA THR A 307 -8.53 4.90 -12.65
C THR A 307 -9.68 4.22 -13.39
N TRP A 308 -9.51 3.98 -14.69
CA TRP A 308 -10.50 3.28 -15.51
C TRP A 308 -9.85 2.50 -16.67
N GLY A 309 -10.60 1.58 -17.24
CA GLY A 309 -10.18 0.73 -18.34
C GLY A 309 -11.28 0.55 -19.38
N ILE A 310 -10.87 0.50 -20.64
CA ILE A 310 -11.73 0.23 -21.80
C ILE A 310 -11.26 -1.08 -22.41
N PHE A 311 -12.18 -2.05 -22.55
CA PHE A 311 -11.84 -3.41 -22.98
C PHE A 311 -12.70 -3.84 -24.18
N PRO A 312 -12.16 -4.61 -25.13
CA PRO A 312 -12.90 -5.09 -26.29
C PRO A 312 -14.15 -5.90 -25.89
N GLY A 313 -15.30 -5.53 -26.45
CA GLY A 313 -16.56 -6.25 -26.24
C GLY A 313 -17.14 -6.13 -24.82
N ARG A 314 -16.74 -5.10 -24.05
CA ARG A 314 -17.22 -4.85 -22.68
C ARG A 314 -17.49 -3.36 -22.45
N GLU A 315 -18.30 -3.08 -21.43
CA GLU A 315 -18.47 -1.73 -20.91
C GLU A 315 -17.22 -1.26 -20.15
N ILE A 316 -17.18 0.04 -19.83
CA ILE A 316 -16.08 0.67 -19.10
C ILE A 316 -16.07 0.19 -17.65
N ILE A 317 -14.88 -0.09 -17.12
CA ILE A 317 -14.68 -0.40 -15.70
C ILE A 317 -13.89 0.75 -15.09
N GLN A 318 -14.37 1.33 -13.98
CA GLN A 318 -13.71 2.45 -13.29
C GLN A 318 -13.51 2.14 -11.80
N PRO A 319 -12.51 1.30 -11.47
CA PRO A 319 -12.43 0.64 -10.18
C PRO A 319 -11.91 1.52 -9.03
N THR A 320 -11.50 2.75 -9.31
CA THR A 320 -10.89 3.64 -8.32
C THR A 320 -11.41 5.06 -8.45
N VAL A 321 -11.90 5.59 -7.33
CA VAL A 321 -12.42 6.96 -7.22
C VAL A 321 -11.76 7.71 -6.07
N VAL A 322 -11.84 9.03 -6.12
CA VAL A 322 -11.60 9.93 -4.99
C VAL A 322 -12.96 10.49 -4.58
N ASP A 323 -13.41 10.14 -3.38
CA ASP A 323 -14.73 10.49 -2.86
C ASP A 323 -14.61 11.38 -1.60
N PRO A 324 -15.13 12.63 -1.62
CA PRO A 324 -15.03 13.53 -0.48
C PRO A 324 -15.67 13.00 0.81
N ILE A 325 -16.76 12.22 0.69
CA ILE A 325 -17.47 11.67 1.85
C ILE A 325 -16.61 10.56 2.50
N SER A 326 -16.15 9.60 1.71
CA SER A 326 -15.25 8.53 2.16
C SER A 326 -13.96 9.08 2.76
N PHE A 327 -13.43 10.19 2.25
CA PHE A 327 -12.23 10.83 2.77
C PHE A 327 -12.39 11.28 4.24
N MET A 328 -13.59 11.73 4.63
CA MET A 328 -13.89 12.11 6.01
C MET A 328 -13.90 10.93 6.99
N TYR A 329 -14.18 9.71 6.52
CA TYR A 329 -14.06 8.49 7.32
C TYR A 329 -12.63 7.95 7.32
N TRP A 330 -11.90 8.11 6.21
CA TRP A 330 -10.51 7.72 6.09
C TRP A 330 -9.61 8.54 7.00
N LYS A 331 -9.80 9.87 7.07
CA LYS A 331 -8.94 10.74 7.87
C LYS A 331 -8.83 10.28 9.33
N ASP A 332 -9.90 9.75 9.92
CA ASP A 332 -9.91 9.34 11.33
C ASP A 332 -8.92 8.20 11.56
N GLU A 333 -8.89 7.24 10.63
CA GLU A 333 -7.90 6.17 10.63
C GLU A 333 -6.50 6.71 10.31
N ALA A 334 -6.38 7.57 9.30
CA ALA A 334 -5.10 8.13 8.87
C ALA A 334 -4.41 8.90 10.00
N PHE A 335 -5.16 9.73 10.76
CA PHE A 335 -4.66 10.44 11.92
C PHE A 335 -4.40 9.48 13.10
N ALA A 336 -5.30 8.55 13.41
CA ALA A 336 -5.10 7.59 14.50
C ALA A 336 -3.80 6.77 14.34
N LEU A 337 -3.38 6.46 13.11
CA LEU A 337 -2.13 5.74 12.83
C LEU A 337 -0.87 6.47 13.32
N TRP A 338 -0.86 7.81 13.36
CA TRP A 338 0.26 8.56 13.97
C TRP A 338 0.45 8.17 15.43
N ILE A 339 -0.66 8.09 16.19
CA ILE A 339 -0.62 7.82 17.61
C ILE A 339 -0.40 6.33 17.89
N GLU A 340 -1.23 5.48 17.27
CA GLU A 340 -1.28 4.06 17.56
C GLU A 340 -0.03 3.30 17.11
N ARG A 341 0.58 3.69 15.98
CA ARG A 341 1.76 3.01 15.44
C ARG A 341 3.07 3.72 15.77
N TRP A 342 3.11 5.05 15.76
CA TRP A 342 4.36 5.80 15.89
C TRP A 342 4.55 6.41 17.29
N ALA A 343 3.60 7.20 17.78
CA ALA A 343 3.75 7.90 19.07
C ALA A 343 3.92 6.92 20.25
N LYS A 344 3.16 5.83 20.28
CA LYS A 344 3.23 4.78 21.32
C LYS A 344 4.53 3.97 21.34
N LEU A 345 5.41 4.14 20.36
CA LEU A 345 6.76 3.58 20.43
C LEU A 345 7.57 4.24 21.56
N TYR A 346 7.28 5.51 21.85
CA TYR A 346 8.00 6.32 22.82
C TYR A 346 7.23 6.45 24.15
N PRO A 347 7.95 6.67 25.28
CA PRO A 347 7.32 6.98 26.58
C PRO A 347 6.43 8.22 26.52
N GLU A 348 5.41 8.29 27.38
CA GLU A 348 4.41 9.37 27.41
C GLU A 348 5.02 10.78 27.51
N GLU A 349 5.98 10.95 28.41
CA GLU A 349 6.62 12.24 28.69
C GLU A 349 7.86 12.52 27.81
N SER A 350 8.10 11.72 26.77
CA SER A 350 9.31 11.86 25.95
C SER A 350 9.19 13.00 24.91
N PRO A 351 10.30 13.73 24.62
CA PRO A 351 10.31 14.72 23.56
C PRO A 351 9.89 14.16 22.19
N SER A 352 10.26 12.91 21.90
CA SER A 352 9.94 12.24 20.64
C SER A 352 8.43 12.00 20.48
N ARG A 353 7.73 11.65 21.56
CA ARG A 353 6.27 11.53 21.53
C ARG A 353 5.61 12.89 21.30
N GLN A 354 6.12 13.95 21.94
CA GLN A 354 5.59 15.30 21.78
C GLN A 354 5.69 15.79 20.33
N ILE A 355 6.75 15.44 19.59
CA ILE A 355 6.90 15.77 18.17
C ILE A 355 5.81 15.09 17.33
N ILE A 356 5.61 13.79 17.50
CA ILE A 356 4.57 13.05 16.77
C ILE A 356 3.17 13.55 17.13
N GLN A 357 2.94 13.86 18.41
CA GLN A 357 1.68 14.44 18.87
C GLN A 357 1.44 15.82 18.24
N ASN A 358 2.47 16.66 18.14
CA ASN A 358 2.38 17.97 17.48
C ASN A 358 1.99 17.84 16.00
N ILE A 359 2.57 16.87 15.29
CA ILE A 359 2.22 16.57 13.90
C ILE A 359 0.74 16.14 13.82
N HIS A 360 0.32 15.18 14.64
CA HIS A 360 -1.07 14.72 14.69
C HIS A 360 -2.07 15.86 14.93
N ASP A 361 -1.78 16.77 15.87
CA ASP A 361 -2.72 17.79 16.30
C ASP A 361 -2.80 19.00 15.37
N ASN A 362 -1.73 19.30 14.62
CA ASN A 362 -1.59 20.54 13.86
C ASN A 362 -1.43 20.36 12.34
N TYR A 363 -1.09 19.18 11.86
CA TYR A 363 -0.97 18.94 10.41
C TYR A 363 -2.34 18.71 9.78
N TYR A 364 -2.39 18.94 8.46
CA TYR A 364 -3.53 18.62 7.63
C TYR A 364 -3.21 17.42 6.75
N LEU A 365 -4.21 16.57 6.52
CA LEU A 365 -4.23 15.58 5.47
C LEU A 365 -4.79 16.21 4.20
N VAL A 366 -4.07 16.07 3.09
CA VAL A 366 -4.39 16.69 1.80
C VAL A 366 -4.42 15.61 0.73
N ASN A 367 -5.44 15.60 -0.12
CA ASN A 367 -5.42 14.87 -1.39
C ASN A 367 -5.60 15.82 -2.58
N LEU A 368 -4.86 15.56 -3.65
CA LEU A 368 -4.86 16.32 -4.90
C LEU A 368 -5.02 15.39 -6.10
N VAL A 369 -5.82 15.80 -7.08
CA VAL A 369 -6.03 15.10 -8.37
C VAL A 369 -5.78 16.06 -9.52
N ASP A 370 -4.92 15.70 -10.46
CA ASP A 370 -4.78 16.37 -11.75
C ASP A 370 -5.77 15.76 -12.76
N ASN A 371 -6.77 16.53 -13.18
CA ASN A 371 -7.79 16.04 -14.10
C ASN A 371 -7.30 15.84 -15.54
N ASP A 372 -6.25 16.54 -15.95
CA ASP A 372 -5.73 16.51 -17.32
C ASP A 372 -4.75 15.34 -17.52
N PHE A 373 -5.26 14.11 -17.41
CA PHE A 373 -4.48 12.88 -17.59
C PHE A 373 -3.68 12.79 -18.92
N PRO A 374 -4.07 13.43 -20.06
CA PRO A 374 -3.26 13.40 -21.27
C PRO A 374 -2.00 14.28 -21.19
N LEU A 375 -1.96 15.25 -20.27
CA LEU A 375 -0.87 16.21 -20.14
C LEU A 375 0.17 15.73 -19.12
N LYS A 376 1.29 16.46 -19.01
CA LYS A 376 2.25 16.24 -17.93
C LYS A 376 1.60 16.57 -16.58
N ASN A 377 1.83 15.70 -15.60
CA ASN A 377 1.41 15.88 -14.21
C ASN A 377 1.84 17.26 -13.67
N CYS A 378 0.86 18.09 -13.30
CA CYS A 378 1.10 19.43 -12.75
C CYS A 378 1.25 19.45 -11.23
N LEU A 379 0.93 18.38 -10.50
CA LEU A 379 0.93 18.35 -9.03
C LEU A 379 2.30 18.72 -8.45
N TRP A 380 3.39 18.33 -9.12
CA TRP A 380 4.73 18.72 -8.70
C TRP A 380 4.96 20.24 -8.79
N GLN A 381 4.45 20.88 -9.84
CA GLN A 381 4.55 22.33 -9.99
C GLN A 381 3.71 23.07 -8.95
N VAL A 382 2.51 22.55 -8.62
CA VAL A 382 1.67 23.10 -7.54
C VAL A 382 2.46 23.16 -6.22
N ILE A 383 3.18 22.09 -5.89
CA ILE A 383 4.00 22.04 -4.67
C ILE A 383 5.20 22.99 -4.75
N GLU A 384 5.88 23.10 -5.89
CA GLU A 384 6.97 24.07 -6.07
C GLU A 384 6.49 25.53 -5.93
N ASP A 385 5.35 25.87 -6.54
CA ASP A 385 4.77 27.20 -6.45
C ASP A 385 4.37 27.55 -5.00
N MET A 386 3.86 26.57 -4.23
CA MET A 386 3.55 26.73 -2.81
C MET A 386 4.82 27.09 -2.02
N PHE A 387 5.92 26.36 -2.24
CA PHE A 387 7.16 26.66 -1.56
C PHE A 387 7.78 28.00 -2.00
N LEU A 388 7.65 28.36 -3.28
CA LEU A 388 8.09 29.65 -3.79
C LEU A 388 7.33 30.79 -3.10
N LEU A 389 6.00 30.68 -2.99
CA LEU A 389 5.17 31.66 -2.30
C LEU A 389 5.60 31.81 -0.83
N LYS A 390 5.81 30.69 -0.13
CA LYS A 390 6.28 30.67 1.26
C LYS A 390 7.66 31.33 1.43
N SER A 391 8.54 31.22 0.44
CA SER A 391 9.85 31.87 0.47
C SER A 391 9.79 33.39 0.27
N ILE A 392 8.77 33.88 -0.45
CA ILE A 392 8.54 35.32 -0.68
C ILE A 392 7.83 35.96 0.52
N GLU A 393 6.90 35.23 1.15
CA GLU A 393 6.13 35.66 2.32
C GLU A 393 6.92 35.60 3.64
N LYS A 394 8.16 35.09 3.64
CA LYS A 394 9.13 35.29 4.72
C LYS A 394 10.03 36.49 4.36
N PRO A 395 9.74 37.73 4.77
CA PRO A 395 10.72 38.80 4.69
C PRO A 395 11.87 38.47 5.65
N CYS A 396 13.04 39.03 5.34
CA CYS A 396 14.28 38.93 6.09
C CYS A 396 14.14 39.42 7.54
N ASP A 397 13.74 38.55 8.47
CA ASP A 397 13.84 38.82 9.92
C ASP A 397 15.30 38.81 10.40
N ASP A 398 16.25 38.37 9.57
CA ASP A 398 17.69 38.38 9.87
C ASP A 398 18.38 39.74 9.57
N ALA A 399 17.69 40.71 8.95
CA ALA A 399 18.27 42.03 8.68
C ALA A 399 18.21 42.98 9.89
N ALA A 400 17.41 42.69 10.91
CA ALA A 400 17.27 43.54 12.10
C ALA A 400 18.36 43.32 13.17
N ALA A 401 19.22 42.31 13.01
CA ALA A 401 20.30 42.02 13.97
C ALA A 401 21.65 42.68 13.61
N ALA A 402 21.75 43.39 12.47
CA ALA A 402 23.01 43.97 12.00
C ALA A 402 23.18 45.47 12.31
N ASP A 403 22.13 46.19 12.71
CA ASP A 403 22.20 47.66 12.91
C ASP A 403 22.44 48.09 14.37
N ASP A 404 22.44 47.18 15.35
CA ASP A 404 22.61 47.52 16.78
C ASP A 404 24.08 47.51 17.28
N LEU A 405 25.07 47.38 16.38
CA LEU A 405 26.50 47.41 16.72
C LEU A 405 27.22 48.71 16.34
N ALA A 406 26.51 49.73 15.88
CA ALA A 406 27.07 51.02 15.48
C ALA A 406 26.59 52.19 16.36
N ALA A 407 26.58 52.04 17.68
CA ALA A 407 26.40 53.17 18.59
C ALA A 407 27.01 52.91 19.98
N VAL A 408 28.32 53.16 20.14
CA VAL A 408 28.90 53.52 21.44
C VAL A 408 29.90 54.67 21.22
N PRO A 409 29.79 55.79 21.96
CA PRO A 409 30.55 57.02 21.73
C PRO A 409 32.04 56.94 22.12
#